data_AF-A0A1V1UDM9-F1
#
_entry.id   AF-A0A1V1UDM9-F1
#
_cell.length_a   1.000
_cell.length_b   1.000
_cell.length_c   1.000
_cell.angle_alpha   90.00
_cell.angle_beta   90.00
_cell.angle_gamma   90.00
#
_symmetry.space_group_name_H-M   'P 1'
#
loop_
_entity.id
_entity.type
_entity.pdbx_description
1 polymer ?
#
loop_
_entity_poly.entity_id
_entity_poly.type
_entity_poly.pdbx_seq_one_letter_code
_entity_poly.pdbx_strand_id
1 'polypeptide(L)' 'MMGAGYGMGGGGVIFMLIFAVLVIIPFWKLLPKFGINSWFSLVSIIPLGALVLLWVMAFRDKLGGGRR' A
#
# COMPACT_ATOMS: atom_id res chain seq x y z
N MET A 1 -32.09 -9.20 -4.64
CA MET A 1 -30.89 -8.85 -3.83
C MET A 1 -29.98 -10.08 -3.83
N MET A 2 -28.98 -10.11 -4.71
CA MET A 2 -28.04 -11.23 -4.78
C MET A 2 -26.95 -11.03 -3.71
N GLY A 3 -27.01 -11.82 -2.64
CA GLY A 3 -25.92 -11.91 -1.68
C GLY A 3 -24.70 -12.51 -2.39
N ALA A 4 -23.66 -11.70 -2.54
CA ALA A 4 -22.33 -12.16 -2.91
C ALA A 4 -21.87 -13.16 -1.84
N GLY A 5 -22.08 -14.45 -2.11
CA GLY A 5 -21.44 -15.52 -1.38
C GLY A 5 -19.94 -15.44 -1.65
N TYR A 6 -19.23 -14.64 -0.85
CA TYR A 6 -17.79 -14.77 -0.67
C TYR A 6 -17.57 -16.11 0.03
N GLY A 7 -17.63 -17.18 -0.75
CA GLY A 7 -17.33 -18.52 -0.29
C GLY A 7 -15.93 -18.50 0.29
N MET A 8 -15.82 -18.85 1.57
CA MET A 8 -14.58 -19.32 2.19
C MET A 8 -14.20 -20.68 1.55
N GLY A 9 -13.89 -20.66 0.26
CA GLY A 9 -13.26 -21.74 -0.52
C GLY A 9 -12.07 -21.13 -1.25
N GLY A 10 -11.07 -21.95 -1.62
CA GLY A 10 -9.73 -21.51 -2.07
C GLY A 10 -9.65 -20.34 -3.07
N GLY A 11 -10.71 -20.05 -3.84
CA GLY A 11 -10.81 -18.86 -4.68
C GLY A 11 -10.78 -17.52 -3.90
N GLY A 12 -11.34 -17.45 -2.69
CA GLY A 12 -11.33 -16.23 -1.88
C GLY A 12 -9.93 -15.85 -1.39
N VAL A 13 -9.12 -16.84 -1.03
CA VAL A 13 -7.72 -16.63 -0.58
C VAL A 13 -6.84 -16.19 -1.75
N ILE A 14 -7.00 -16.80 -2.93
CA ILE A 14 -6.28 -16.39 -4.14
C ILE A 14 -6.63 -14.94 -4.51
N PHE A 15 -7.91 -14.58 -4.47
CA PHE A 15 -8.35 -13.21 -4.73
C PHE A 15 -7.75 -12.21 -3.72
N MET A 16 -7.72 -12.54 -2.44
CA MET A 16 -7.10 -11.72 -1.40
C MET A 16 -5.60 -11.51 -1.64
N LEU A 17 -4.87 -12.55 -2.07
CA LEU A 17 -3.45 -12.44 -2.40
C LEU A 17 -3.20 -11.55 -3.61
N ILE A 18 -4.00 -11.70 -4.67
CA ILE A 18 -3.93 -10.83 -5.85
C ILE A 18 -4.17 -9.38 -5.44
N PHE A 19 -5.20 -9.12 -4.64
CA PHE A 19 -5.51 -7.79 -4.15
C PHE A 19 -4.38 -7.20 -3.29
N ALA A 20 -3.81 -7.99 -2.37
CA ALA A 20 -2.67 -7.57 -1.56
C ALA A 20 -1.47 -7.18 -2.44
N VAL A 21 -1.17 -7.96 -3.47
CA VAL A 21 -0.09 -7.66 -4.42
C VAL A 21 -0.37 -6.38 -5.20
N LEU A 22 -1.60 -6.17 -5.68
CA LEU A 22 -1.99 -4.94 -6.37
C LEU A 22 -1.84 -3.69 -5.50
N VAL A 23 -2.03 -3.81 -4.18
CA VAL A 23 -1.82 -2.71 -3.23
C VAL A 23 -0.34 -2.53 -2.90
N ILE A 24 0.42 -3.60 -2.65
CA ILE A 24 1.81 -3.50 -2.19
C ILE A 24 2.76 -3.04 -3.31
N ILE A 25 2.61 -3.56 -4.53
CA ILE A 25 3.51 -3.25 -5.66
C ILE A 25 3.68 -1.74 -5.93
N PRO A 26 2.61 -0.92 -6.04
CA PRO A 26 2.77 0.50 -6.31
C PRO A 26 3.56 1.18 -5.20
N PHE A 27 3.30 0.88 -3.92
CA PHE A 27 4.09 1.41 -2.81
C PHE A 27 5.54 0.93 -2.85
N TRP A 28 5.77 -0.33 -3.23
CA TRP A 28 7.13 -0.88 -3.36
C TRP A 28 7.97 -0.12 -4.39
N LYS A 29 7.34 0.38 -5.47
CA LYS A 29 8.00 1.22 -6.49
C LYS A 29 8.05 2.71 -6.13
N LEU A 30 7.10 3.21 -5.33
CA LEU A 30 7.04 4.61 -4.92
C LEU A 30 8.04 4.92 -3.80
N LEU A 31 8.04 4.13 -2.73
CA LEU A 31 8.83 4.40 -1.52
C LEU A 31 10.33 4.64 -1.77
N PRO A 32 11.03 3.91 -2.67
CA PRO A 32 12.44 4.16 -2.98
C PRO A 32 12.70 5.52 -3.63
N LYS A 33 11.77 6.02 -4.44
CA LYS A 33 11.87 7.37 -5.05
C LYS A 33 11.83 8.45 -3.97
N PHE A 34 11.07 8.17 -2.92
CA PHE A 34 11.03 8.91 -1.69
C PHE A 34 11.99 8.31 -0.67
N GLY A 35 13.17 7.78 -1.02
CA GLY A 35 14.24 7.38 -0.08
C GLY A 35 13.82 6.59 1.17
N ILE A 36 12.68 5.91 1.12
CA ILE A 36 12.11 5.08 2.18
C ILE A 36 12.37 3.64 1.78
N ASN A 37 12.75 2.80 2.74
CA ASN A 37 12.99 1.38 2.50
C ASN A 37 11.73 0.72 1.91
N SER A 38 11.88 0.02 0.79
CA SER A 38 10.79 -0.63 0.08
C SER A 38 10.02 -1.62 0.96
N TRP A 39 10.65 -2.26 1.95
CA TRP A 39 9.99 -3.17 2.89
C TRP A 39 8.80 -2.54 3.65
N PHE A 40 8.77 -1.21 3.79
CA PHE A 40 7.63 -0.51 4.38
C PHE A 40 6.36 -0.57 3.51
N SER A 41 6.44 -1.00 2.25
CA SER A 41 5.25 -1.18 1.39
C SER A 41 4.25 -2.19 1.96
N LEU A 42 4.70 -3.14 2.79
CA LEU A 42 3.80 -4.10 3.45
C LEU A 42 2.78 -3.42 4.36
N VAL A 43 3.13 -2.27 4.97
CA VAL A 43 2.22 -1.49 5.82
C VAL A 43 1.02 -0.95 5.03
N SER A 44 1.16 -0.79 3.70
CA SER A 44 0.08 -0.32 2.83
C SER A 44 -1.08 -1.31 2.69
N ILE A 45 -0.90 -2.57 3.10
CA ILE A 45 -1.99 -3.56 3.11
C ILE A 45 -3.13 -3.14 4.06
N ILE A 46 -2.79 -2.37 5.10
CA ILE A 46 -3.74 -1.76 6.02
C ILE A 46 -4.09 -0.37 5.47
N PRO A 47 -5.37 -0.03 5.26
CA PRO A 47 -5.78 1.25 4.70
C PRO A 47 -5.18 2.47 5.43
N LEU A 48 -5.13 2.43 6.77
CA LEU A 48 -4.50 3.48 7.57
C LEU A 48 -2.99 3.56 7.36
N GLY A 49 -2.32 2.40 7.21
CA GLY A 49 -0.91 2.35 6.90
C GLY A 49 -0.58 2.96 5.53
N ALA A 50 -1.40 2.68 4.52
CA ALA A 50 -1.31 3.33 3.21
C ALA A 50 -1.48 4.85 3.33
N LEU A 51 -2.46 5.31 4.10
CA LEU A 51 -2.73 6.73 4.30
C LEU A 51 -1.55 7.45 4.98
N VAL A 52 -0.96 6.84 6.03
CA VAL A 52 0.24 7.36 6.69
C VAL A 52 1.43 7.40 5.73
N LEU A 53 1.68 6.34 4.96
CA LEU A 53 2.76 6.31 3.97
C LEU A 53 2.59 7.41 2.92
N LEU A 54 1.36 7.61 2.42
CA LEU A 54 1.05 8.70 1.50
C LEU A 54 1.27 10.07 2.13
N TRP A 55 0.85 10.26 3.39
CA TRP A 55 1.08 11.50 4.11
C TRP A 55 2.58 11.79 4.27
N VAL A 56 3.36 10.82 4.70
CA VAL A 56 4.82 10.95 4.82
C VAL A 56 5.46 11.28 3.47
N MET A 57 5.04 10.63 2.38
CA MET A 57 5.55 10.94 1.03
C MET A 57 5.14 12.34 0.56
N ALA A 58 3.90 12.76 0.80
CA ALA A 58 3.38 14.06 0.40
C ALA A 58 4.05 15.23 1.14
N PHE A 59 4.39 15.04 2.41
CA PHE A 59 5.04 16.06 3.22
C PHE A 59 6.57 15.91 3.26
N ARG A 60 7.14 14.95 2.54
CA ARG A 60 8.58 14.67 2.60
C ARG A 60 9.44 15.86 2.20
N ASP A 61 9.01 16.59 1.17
CA ASP A 61 9.68 17.80 0.70
C ASP A 61 9.57 18.97 1.70
N LYS A 62 8.57 18.94 2.59
CA LYS A 62 8.39 19.93 3.67
C LYS A 62 9.11 19.54 4.96
N LEU A 63 9.38 18.24 5.16
CA LEU A 63 10.07 17.70 6.33
C LEU A 63 11.60 17.67 6.14
N GLY A 64 12.08 17.47 4.91
CA GLY A 64 13.47 17.63 4.54
C GLY A 64 13.73 19.07 4.12
N GLY A 65 14.26 19.90 5.04
CA GLY A 65 14.58 21.31 4.80
C GLY A 65 15.14 21.57 3.40
N GLY A 66 14.51 22.51 2.70
CA GLY A 66 14.50 22.65 1.25
C GLY A 66 15.85 22.46 0.55
N ARG A 67 15.80 21.85 -0.63
CA ARG A 67 16.80 22.10 -1.67
C ARG A 67 16.17 22.00 -3.06
N ARG A 68 15.87 23.20 -3.57
CA ARG A 68 15.72 23.64 -4.97
C ARG A 68 14.67 22.94 -5.82
#